data_AF-A0A672I2Y4-F1
#
_entry.id   AF-A0A672I2Y4-F1
#
_cell.length_a   1.000
_cell.length_b   1.000
_cell.length_c   1.000
_cell.angle_alpha   90.00
_cell.angle_beta   90.00
_cell.angle_gamma   90.00
#
_symmetry.space_group_name_H-M   'P 1'
#
loop_
_entity.id
_entity.type
_entity.pdbx_description
1 polymer ?
#
loop_
_entity_poly.entity_id
_entity_poly.type
_entity_poly.pdbx_seq_one_letter_code
_entity_poly.pdbx_strand_id
1 'polypeptide(L)'
;RFRRLDHRSCEALEVVLKSLHFDFINLQAAQLEENGASSLLDMILYYESTTHLDVSDNSSMGTSGWRALAHLIKQSVRLSRLDLCNVPLVDYPVQALAKALLTSRLAVLHLDNAQLSGVPLYTLVGALKTNRALRELHLTSNVLNSYQDALQLGELLRYNTTLQTLELSSNTLADAGKKQSLCDSYSGHICLSRK
;
A
#
# COMPACT_ATOMS: atom_id res chain seq x y z
N ARG A 1 -19.98 -16.81 7.40
CA ARG A 1 -20.87 -15.86 6.68
C ARG A 1 -20.83 -14.54 7.43
N PHE A 2 -19.92 -13.64 7.07
CA PHE A 2 -19.90 -12.29 7.63
C PHE A 2 -21.00 -11.47 6.94
N ARG A 3 -21.79 -10.73 7.71
CA ARG A 3 -22.91 -9.93 7.23
C ARG A 3 -22.36 -8.59 6.72
N ARG A 4 -23.03 -8.01 5.71
CA ARG A 4 -22.83 -6.61 5.27
C ARG A 4 -22.70 -5.69 6.49
N LEU A 5 -21.76 -4.75 6.45
CA LEU A 5 -21.68 -3.65 7.43
C LEU A 5 -22.95 -2.81 7.32
N ASP A 6 -23.98 -3.19 8.07
CA ASP A 6 -25.19 -2.41 8.24
C ASP A 6 -25.00 -1.35 9.35
N HIS A 7 -25.95 -0.43 9.46
CA HIS A 7 -25.84 0.72 10.38
C HIS A 7 -25.57 0.31 11.83
N ARG A 8 -26.17 -0.80 12.29
CA ARG A 8 -25.97 -1.34 13.65
C ARG A 8 -24.57 -1.90 13.86
N SER A 9 -24.01 -2.53 12.82
CA SER A 9 -22.64 -3.01 12.83
C SER A 9 -21.65 -1.85 12.93
N CYS A 10 -21.94 -0.71 12.28
CA CYS A 10 -21.13 0.50 12.39
C CYS A 10 -21.18 1.12 13.80
N GLU A 11 -22.35 1.21 14.44
CA GLU A 11 -22.46 1.72 15.82
C GLU A 11 -21.67 0.87 16.82
N ALA A 12 -21.76 -0.46 16.70
CA ALA A 12 -21.02 -1.37 17.56
C ALA A 12 -19.49 -1.22 17.35
N LEU A 13 -19.05 -1.09 16.10
CA LEU A 13 -17.64 -0.84 15.78
C LEU A 13 -17.17 0.52 16.28
N GLU A 14 -18.00 1.55 16.20
CA GLU A 14 -17.68 2.88 16.69
C GLU A 14 -17.35 2.85 18.19
N VAL A 15 -18.19 2.18 18.99
CA VAL A 15 -17.96 2.03 20.44
C VAL A 15 -16.61 1.37 20.71
N VAL A 16 -16.26 0.34 19.94
CA VAL A 16 -15.00 -0.40 20.09
C VAL A 16 -13.79 0.45 19.68
N LEU A 17 -13.84 1.06 18.49
CA LEU A 17 -12.74 1.88 17.95
C LEU A 17 -12.48 3.15 18.76
N LYS A 18 -13.52 3.70 19.39
CA LYS A 18 -13.41 4.84 20.31
C LYS A 18 -12.75 4.46 21.64
N SER A 19 -13.03 3.26 22.13
CA SER A 19 -12.67 2.88 23.50
C SER A 19 -11.28 2.23 23.60
N LEU A 20 -10.74 1.74 22.47
CA LEU A 20 -9.53 0.96 22.43
C LEU A 20 -8.61 1.42 21.30
N HIS A 21 -7.32 1.43 21.61
CA HIS A 21 -6.27 1.58 20.62
C HIS A 21 -5.69 0.20 20.32
N PHE A 22 -5.80 -0.20 19.07
CA PHE A 22 -5.31 -1.47 18.58
C PHE A 22 -3.89 -1.29 18.04
N ASP A 23 -3.06 -2.30 18.24
CA ASP A 23 -1.81 -2.37 17.48
C ASP A 23 -2.09 -2.83 16.05
N PHE A 24 -3.15 -3.62 15.86
CA PHE A 24 -3.49 -4.23 14.59
C PHE A 24 -5.01 -4.33 14.40
N ILE A 25 -5.49 -3.85 13.25
CA ILE A 25 -6.84 -4.10 12.75
C ILE A 25 -6.73 -4.92 11.46
N ASN A 26 -7.33 -6.11 11.46
CA ASN A 26 -7.42 -6.98 10.30
C ASN A 26 -8.82 -6.89 9.66
N LEU A 27 -8.87 -6.39 8.43
CA LEU A 27 -10.07 -6.34 7.57
C LEU A 27 -9.86 -7.16 6.29
N GLN A 28 -8.91 -8.09 6.27
CA GLN A 28 -8.67 -8.94 5.12
C GLN A 28 -9.94 -9.71 4.73
N ALA A 29 -10.27 -9.68 3.43
CA ALA A 29 -11.43 -10.37 2.87
C ALA A 29 -12.76 -10.06 3.61
N ALA A 30 -12.86 -8.87 4.21
CA ALA A 30 -14.03 -8.45 4.98
C ALA A 30 -15.23 -8.02 4.10
N GLN A 31 -15.10 -8.16 2.77
CA GLN A 31 -16.11 -7.74 1.79
C GLN A 31 -16.48 -6.26 1.97
N LEU A 32 -15.45 -5.41 2.09
CA LEU A 32 -15.63 -3.96 2.23
C LEU A 32 -16.21 -3.37 0.93
N GLU A 33 -17.54 -3.29 0.87
CA GLU A 33 -18.26 -2.54 -0.15
C GLU A 33 -18.07 -1.03 0.06
N GLU A 34 -18.21 -0.24 -1.00
CA GLU A 34 -17.82 1.18 -1.04
C GLU A 34 -18.25 2.03 0.16
N ASN A 35 -19.54 2.00 0.54
CA ASN A 35 -20.04 2.80 1.65
C ASN A 35 -19.52 2.30 3.00
N GLY A 36 -19.48 0.97 3.20
CA GLY A 36 -18.97 0.37 4.44
C GLY A 36 -17.48 0.60 4.62
N ALA A 37 -16.72 0.51 3.53
CA ALA A 37 -15.30 0.82 3.48
C ALA A 37 -15.05 2.28 3.88
N SER A 38 -15.76 3.22 3.25
CA SER A 38 -15.59 4.66 3.53
C SER A 38 -15.86 4.96 5.00
N SER A 39 -17.02 4.56 5.53
CA SER A 39 -17.38 4.85 6.92
C SER A 39 -16.40 4.21 7.92
N LEU A 40 -15.96 2.98 7.68
CA LEU A 40 -15.03 2.30 8.57
C LEU A 40 -13.65 2.96 8.58
N LEU A 41 -13.12 3.32 7.42
CA LEU A 41 -11.84 4.00 7.29
C LEU A 41 -11.87 5.40 7.90
N ASP A 42 -12.97 6.13 7.73
CA ASP A 42 -13.18 7.43 8.37
C ASP A 42 -13.24 7.30 9.90
N MET A 43 -13.89 6.26 10.44
CA MET A 43 -13.89 5.97 11.89
C MET A 43 -12.49 5.61 12.41
N ILE A 44 -11.75 4.77 11.69
CA ILE A 44 -10.37 4.40 12.07
C ILE A 44 -9.48 5.64 12.11
N LEU A 45 -9.62 6.55 11.13
CA LEU A 45 -8.90 7.82 11.11
C LEU A 45 -9.30 8.70 12.29
N TYR A 46 -10.60 8.91 12.49
CA TYR A 46 -11.11 9.82 13.51
C TYR A 46 -10.64 9.45 14.92
N TYR A 47 -10.65 8.16 15.23
CA TYR A 47 -10.19 7.66 16.53
C TYR A 47 -8.69 7.33 16.58
N GLU A 48 -7.96 7.44 15.45
CA GLU A 48 -6.56 7.04 15.33
C GLU A 48 -6.32 5.66 15.97
N SER A 49 -7.19 4.72 15.60
CA SER A 49 -7.44 3.50 16.39
C SER A 49 -6.40 2.41 16.15
N THR A 50 -5.52 2.52 15.15
CA THR A 50 -4.52 1.50 14.86
C THR A 50 -3.17 2.03 14.34
N THR A 51 -2.10 1.28 14.61
CA THR A 51 -0.76 1.50 14.00
C THR A 51 -0.50 0.58 12.80
N HIS A 52 -1.26 -0.51 12.67
CA HIS A 52 -1.25 -1.43 11.55
C HIS A 52 -2.67 -1.67 11.04
N LEU A 53 -2.87 -1.49 9.74
CA LEU A 53 -4.14 -1.82 9.08
C LEU A 53 -3.91 -2.81 7.93
N ASP A 54 -4.65 -3.91 7.93
CA ASP A 54 -4.73 -4.83 6.80
C ASP A 54 -6.10 -4.73 6.15
N VAL A 55 -6.13 -4.35 4.88
CA VAL A 55 -7.34 -4.26 4.04
C VAL A 55 -7.22 -5.13 2.78
N SER A 56 -6.33 -6.11 2.81
CA SER A 56 -6.08 -7.06 1.72
C SER A 56 -7.35 -7.80 1.28
N ASP A 57 -7.39 -8.28 0.05
CA ASP A 57 -8.52 -9.04 -0.52
C ASP A 57 -9.88 -8.27 -0.51
N ASN A 58 -9.86 -6.93 -0.53
CA ASN A 58 -11.06 -6.09 -0.65
C ASN A 58 -11.11 -5.33 -1.99
N SER A 59 -11.42 -6.03 -3.09
CA SER A 59 -11.48 -5.45 -4.43
C SER A 59 -12.68 -4.51 -4.68
N SER A 60 -13.67 -4.48 -3.78
CA SER A 60 -14.97 -3.80 -3.98
C SER A 60 -15.13 -2.50 -3.18
N MET A 61 -14.03 -1.91 -2.71
CA MET A 61 -14.04 -0.64 -1.95
C MET A 61 -14.55 0.57 -2.75
N GLY A 62 -14.62 0.48 -4.07
CA GLY A 62 -15.12 1.57 -4.92
C GLY A 62 -14.35 2.88 -4.77
N THR A 63 -14.83 3.95 -5.40
CA THR A 63 -14.10 5.23 -5.43
C THR A 63 -14.05 5.86 -4.03
N SER A 64 -15.15 5.78 -3.28
CA SER A 64 -15.27 6.41 -1.96
C SER A 64 -14.44 5.69 -0.91
N GLY A 65 -14.39 4.35 -0.92
CA GLY A 65 -13.50 3.60 -0.02
C GLY A 65 -12.02 3.91 -0.28
N TRP A 66 -11.60 4.01 -1.55
CA TRP A 66 -10.23 4.43 -1.89
C TRP A 66 -9.92 5.87 -1.49
N ARG A 67 -10.90 6.77 -1.60
CA ARG A 67 -10.75 8.15 -1.14
C ARG A 67 -10.57 8.22 0.37
N ALA A 68 -11.37 7.47 1.13
CA ALA A 68 -11.24 7.38 2.58
C ALA A 68 -9.90 6.75 2.99
N LEU A 69 -9.46 5.70 2.30
CA LEU A 69 -8.15 5.08 2.56
C LEU A 69 -6.99 6.06 2.27
N ALA A 70 -7.05 6.77 1.15
CA ALA A 70 -6.07 7.81 0.83
C ALA A 70 -6.07 8.93 1.86
N HIS A 71 -7.24 9.29 2.40
CA HIS A 71 -7.35 10.28 3.47
C HIS A 71 -6.72 9.78 4.78
N LEU A 72 -7.02 8.55 5.19
CA LEU A 72 -6.42 7.86 6.33
C LEU A 72 -4.89 7.86 6.24
N ILE A 73 -4.33 7.37 5.12
CA ILE A 73 -2.87 7.30 4.89
C ILE A 73 -2.21 8.68 4.98
N LYS A 74 -2.91 9.71 4.47
CA LYS A 74 -2.39 11.07 4.42
C LYS A 74 -2.40 11.76 5.78
N GLN A 75 -3.45 11.54 6.57
CA GLN A 75 -3.71 12.29 7.81
C GLN A 75 -3.23 11.56 9.05
N SER A 76 -3.25 10.22 9.05
CA SER A 76 -2.95 9.48 10.27
C SER A 76 -1.55 9.74 10.77
N VAL A 77 -1.45 10.03 12.06
CA VAL A 77 -0.17 10.24 12.75
C VAL A 77 0.36 8.97 13.40
N ARG A 78 -0.47 7.91 13.49
CA ARG A 78 -0.15 6.64 14.14
C ARG A 78 0.04 5.48 13.17
N LEU A 79 -0.63 5.50 12.03
CA LEU A 79 -0.55 4.42 11.06
C LEU A 79 0.87 4.32 10.52
N SER A 80 1.51 3.19 10.84
CA SER A 80 2.91 2.89 10.51
C SER A 80 3.02 1.76 9.50
N ARG A 81 2.02 0.87 9.42
CA ARG A 81 1.97 -0.24 8.49
C ARG A 81 0.61 -0.34 7.81
N LEU A 82 0.64 -0.59 6.50
CA LEU A 82 -0.55 -0.85 5.69
C LEU A 82 -0.31 -2.06 4.78
N ASP A 83 -1.25 -3.00 4.84
CA ASP A 83 -1.26 -4.18 3.99
C ASP A 83 -2.45 -4.10 3.00
N LEU A 84 -2.13 -4.15 1.70
CA LEU A 84 -3.04 -3.99 0.55
C LEU A 84 -2.82 -5.13 -0.48
N CYS A 85 -2.63 -6.35 0.02
CA CYS A 85 -2.33 -7.51 -0.81
C CYS A 85 -3.58 -7.99 -1.56
N ASN A 86 -3.39 -8.57 -2.75
CA ASN A 86 -4.46 -9.09 -3.61
C ASN A 86 -5.54 -8.05 -3.97
N VAL A 87 -5.18 -6.76 -4.01
CA VAL A 87 -6.08 -5.68 -4.41
C VAL A 87 -5.54 -5.03 -5.70
N PRO A 88 -6.28 -5.08 -6.83
CA PRO A 88 -5.83 -4.46 -8.07
C PRO A 88 -5.65 -2.94 -7.93
N LEU A 89 -4.41 -2.47 -8.09
CA LEU A 89 -4.04 -1.06 -8.07
C LEU A 89 -3.93 -0.52 -9.49
N VAL A 90 -5.06 -0.44 -10.18
CA VAL A 90 -5.15 0.04 -11.57
C VAL A 90 -5.97 1.34 -11.60
N ASP A 91 -5.63 2.26 -12.50
CA ASP A 91 -6.33 3.54 -12.71
C ASP A 91 -6.46 4.41 -11.43
N TYR A 92 -7.66 4.53 -10.88
CA TYR A 92 -7.95 5.43 -9.76
C TYR A 92 -7.29 4.99 -8.44
N PRO A 93 -7.42 3.74 -7.97
CA PRO A 93 -6.72 3.21 -6.79
C PRO A 93 -5.25 3.62 -6.68
N VAL A 94 -4.45 3.41 -7.73
CA VAL A 94 -3.01 3.71 -7.69
C VAL A 94 -2.72 5.20 -7.66
N GLN A 95 -3.53 6.02 -8.35
CA GLN A 95 -3.41 7.48 -8.28
C GLN A 95 -3.74 8.01 -6.87
N ALA A 96 -4.80 7.48 -6.26
CA ALA A 96 -5.21 7.85 -4.90
C ALA A 96 -4.13 7.47 -3.88
N LEU A 97 -3.62 6.24 -3.96
CA LEU A 97 -2.55 5.74 -3.10
C LEU A 97 -1.26 6.55 -3.29
N ALA A 98 -0.79 6.73 -4.53
CA ALA A 98 0.42 7.48 -4.81
C ALA A 98 0.35 8.92 -4.27
N LYS A 99 -0.78 9.60 -4.46
CA LYS A 99 -0.98 10.95 -3.93
C LYS A 99 -0.96 11.00 -2.41
N ALA A 100 -1.52 10.00 -1.74
CA ALA A 100 -1.48 9.90 -0.27
C ALA A 100 -0.07 9.63 0.25
N LEU A 101 0.68 8.77 -0.46
CA LEU A 101 2.06 8.41 -0.10
C LEU A 101 3.03 9.59 -0.16
N LEU A 102 2.77 10.64 -0.94
CA LEU A 102 3.62 11.85 -0.97
C LEU A 102 3.88 12.44 0.42
N THR A 103 2.90 12.37 1.33
CA THR A 103 3.00 12.95 2.68
C THR A 103 2.74 11.94 3.80
N SER A 104 2.59 10.65 3.48
CA SER A 104 2.31 9.63 4.50
C SER A 104 3.50 9.42 5.44
N ARG A 105 3.20 8.88 6.62
CA ARG A 105 4.17 8.49 7.65
C ARG A 105 4.38 6.98 7.73
N LEU A 106 3.84 6.23 6.78
CA LEU A 106 3.98 4.78 6.75
C LEU A 106 5.46 4.39 6.73
N ALA A 107 5.83 3.44 7.58
CA ALA A 107 7.13 2.80 7.60
C ALA A 107 7.12 1.53 6.73
N VAL A 108 6.01 0.79 6.72
CA VAL A 108 5.86 -0.48 6.00
C VAL A 108 4.63 -0.45 5.10
N LEU A 109 4.79 -0.86 3.84
CA LEU A 109 3.70 -0.98 2.86
C LEU A 109 3.80 -2.30 2.10
N HIS A 110 2.76 -3.12 2.20
CA HIS A 110 2.65 -4.36 1.44
C HIS A 110 1.65 -4.23 0.30
N LEU A 111 2.12 -4.46 -0.93
CA LEU A 111 1.32 -4.42 -2.17
C LEU A 111 1.49 -5.71 -2.97
N ASP A 112 1.55 -6.85 -2.29
CA ASP A 112 1.75 -8.13 -2.98
C ASP A 112 0.54 -8.45 -3.87
N ASN A 113 0.80 -8.93 -5.09
CA ASN A 113 -0.24 -9.28 -6.06
C ASN A 113 -1.26 -8.14 -6.32
N ALA A 114 -0.76 -6.92 -6.54
CA ALA A 114 -1.56 -5.71 -6.72
C ALA A 114 -1.62 -5.20 -8.18
N GLN A 115 -1.15 -6.01 -9.15
CA GLN A 115 -1.13 -5.67 -10.59
C GLN A 115 -0.32 -4.39 -10.92
N LEU A 116 0.85 -4.23 -10.29
CA LEU A 116 1.59 -2.97 -10.40
C LEU A 116 2.42 -2.79 -11.68
N SER A 117 2.53 -3.75 -12.60
CA SER A 117 3.37 -3.58 -13.82
C SER A 117 2.97 -2.38 -14.71
N GLY A 118 3.95 -1.64 -15.24
CA GLY A 118 3.74 -0.57 -16.21
C GLY A 118 3.34 0.78 -15.59
N VAL A 119 2.21 1.34 -16.04
CA VAL A 119 1.73 2.68 -15.60
C VAL A 119 1.45 2.75 -14.09
N PRO A 120 0.85 1.73 -13.44
CA PRO A 120 0.71 1.71 -11.99
C PRO A 120 2.04 1.82 -11.23
N LEU A 121 3.07 1.05 -11.58
CA LEU A 121 4.40 1.14 -10.96
C LEU A 121 5.02 2.51 -11.18
N TYR A 122 4.95 3.04 -12.40
CA TYR A 122 5.43 4.39 -12.71
C TYR A 122 4.79 5.45 -11.79
N THR A 123 3.47 5.36 -11.61
CA THR A 123 2.68 6.28 -10.77
C THR A 123 3.11 6.18 -9.31
N LEU A 124 3.24 4.95 -8.79
CA LEU A 124 3.66 4.68 -7.43
C LEU A 124 5.10 5.17 -7.17
N VAL A 125 6.04 4.84 -8.07
CA VAL A 125 7.45 5.25 -7.99
C VAL A 125 7.57 6.77 -7.98
N GLY A 126 6.76 7.48 -8.78
CA GLY A 126 6.74 8.94 -8.81
C GLY A 126 6.55 9.56 -7.43
N ALA A 127 5.64 9.00 -6.62
CA ALA A 127 5.41 9.47 -5.25
C ALA A 127 6.51 9.02 -4.27
N LEU A 128 6.94 7.75 -4.40
CA LEU A 128 7.92 7.16 -3.49
C LEU A 128 9.32 7.76 -3.63
N LYS A 129 9.70 8.30 -4.78
CA LYS A 129 10.96 9.05 -4.95
C LYS A 129 11.11 10.20 -3.96
N THR A 130 10.00 10.83 -3.58
CA THR A 130 9.99 11.98 -2.65
C THR A 130 9.56 11.63 -1.24
N ASN A 131 8.89 10.49 -1.03
CA ASN A 131 8.52 10.05 0.31
C ASN A 131 9.80 9.76 1.13
N ARG A 132 9.85 10.30 2.35
CA ARG A 132 11.01 10.14 3.27
C ARG A 132 10.65 9.38 4.55
N ALA A 133 9.50 8.72 4.59
CA ALA A 133 9.03 7.95 5.75
C ALA A 133 9.18 6.44 5.53
N LEU A 134 8.82 5.96 4.34
CA LEU A 134 8.75 4.53 4.03
C LEU A 134 10.12 3.88 4.11
N ARG A 135 10.16 2.75 4.81
CA ARG A 135 11.34 1.91 5.07
C ARG A 135 11.24 0.56 4.38
N GLU A 136 10.04 -0.01 4.30
CA GLU A 136 9.83 -1.33 3.72
C GLU A 136 8.71 -1.28 2.69
N LEU A 137 9.01 -1.78 1.49
CA LEU A 137 8.06 -1.89 0.39
C LEU A 137 8.07 -3.33 -0.14
N HIS A 138 6.90 -3.98 -0.13
CA HIS A 138 6.73 -5.33 -0.64
C HIS A 138 5.91 -5.33 -1.92
N LEU A 139 6.50 -5.86 -2.99
CA LEU A 139 5.93 -5.92 -4.34
C LEU A 139 5.93 -7.35 -4.89
N THR A 140 5.77 -8.36 -4.04
CA THR A 140 5.79 -9.76 -4.45
C THR A 140 4.70 -10.03 -5.49
N SER A 141 5.00 -10.83 -6.52
CA SER A 141 3.99 -11.26 -7.51
C SER A 141 3.24 -10.13 -8.21
N ASN A 142 3.91 -9.04 -8.59
CA ASN A 142 3.29 -7.90 -9.29
C ASN A 142 3.47 -7.92 -10.81
N VAL A 143 3.92 -9.07 -11.35
CA VAL A 143 4.15 -9.26 -12.79
C VAL A 143 5.15 -8.24 -13.35
N LEU A 144 6.11 -7.79 -12.53
CA LEU A 144 7.13 -6.84 -12.95
C LEU A 144 8.12 -7.56 -13.89
N ASN A 145 7.98 -7.31 -15.19
CA ASN A 145 8.63 -8.12 -16.21
C ASN A 145 9.18 -7.30 -17.40
N SER A 146 8.92 -6.00 -17.44
CA SER A 146 9.37 -5.14 -18.54
C SER A 146 10.67 -4.42 -18.20
N TYR A 147 11.41 -4.04 -19.24
CA TYR A 147 12.58 -3.18 -19.09
C TYR A 147 12.23 -1.84 -18.42
N GLN A 148 11.05 -1.29 -18.73
CA GLN A 148 10.57 -0.06 -18.10
C GLN A 148 10.34 -0.25 -16.59
N ASP A 149 9.77 -1.39 -16.15
CA ASP A 149 9.57 -1.65 -14.72
C ASP A 149 10.90 -1.69 -13.97
N ALA A 150 11.90 -2.38 -14.53
CA ALA A 150 13.25 -2.43 -13.98
C ALA A 150 13.88 -1.04 -13.88
N LEU A 151 13.71 -0.18 -14.90
CA LEU A 151 14.16 1.21 -14.87
C LEU A 151 13.45 2.03 -13.78
N GLN A 152 12.14 1.88 -13.61
CA GLN A 152 11.39 2.61 -12.58
C GLN A 152 11.86 2.22 -11.17
N LEU A 153 12.10 0.93 -10.93
CA LEU A 153 12.66 0.47 -9.66
C LEU A 153 14.11 0.97 -9.46
N GLY A 154 14.94 0.96 -10.50
CA GLY A 154 16.29 1.51 -10.43
C GLY A 154 16.30 3.01 -10.10
N GLU A 155 15.34 3.76 -10.66
CA GLU A 155 15.12 5.16 -10.35
C GLU A 155 14.58 5.38 -8.93
N LEU A 156 13.68 4.53 -8.44
CA LEU A 156 13.24 4.56 -7.04
C LEU A 156 14.43 4.44 -6.09
N LEU A 157 15.28 3.43 -6.30
CA LEU A 157 16.46 3.15 -5.47
C LEU A 157 17.49 4.28 -5.53
N ARG A 158 17.61 4.96 -6.67
CA ARG A 158 18.53 6.08 -6.86
C ARG A 158 18.15 7.33 -6.06
N TYR A 159 16.85 7.65 -5.99
CA TYR A 159 16.37 8.91 -5.39
C TYR A 159 15.83 8.75 -3.97
N ASN A 160 15.26 7.59 -3.65
CA ASN A 160 14.78 7.29 -2.31
C ASN A 160 15.94 6.81 -1.43
N THR A 161 16.19 7.56 -0.37
CA THR A 161 17.29 7.33 0.59
C THR A 161 16.80 6.78 1.93
N THR A 162 15.49 6.56 2.09
CA THR A 162 14.89 6.14 3.36
C THR A 162 14.44 4.70 3.34
N LEU A 163 14.06 4.19 2.16
CA LEU A 163 13.74 2.80 1.93
C LEU A 163 14.97 1.95 2.29
N GLN A 164 14.74 0.87 3.02
CA GLN A 164 15.73 -0.07 3.54
C GLN A 164 15.46 -1.49 3.04
N THR A 165 14.20 -1.83 2.79
CA THR A 165 13.79 -3.12 2.26
C THR A 165 12.92 -2.93 1.04
N LEU A 166 13.27 -3.61 -0.05
CA LEU A 166 12.44 -3.72 -1.24
C LEU A 166 12.34 -5.21 -1.62
N GLU A 167 11.15 -5.78 -1.41
CA GLU A 167 10.84 -7.17 -1.71
C GLU A 167 10.25 -7.30 -3.11
N LEU A 168 10.90 -8.12 -3.95
CA LEU A 168 10.58 -8.27 -5.37
C LEU A 168 10.41 -9.74 -5.79
N SER A 169 10.33 -10.68 -4.85
CA SER A 169 10.17 -12.11 -5.15
C SER A 169 8.97 -12.38 -6.06
N SER A 170 9.04 -13.46 -6.84
CA SER A 170 7.97 -13.85 -7.78
C SER A 170 7.68 -12.79 -8.86
N ASN A 171 8.68 -11.99 -9.23
CA ASN A 171 8.66 -11.13 -10.42
C ASN A 171 9.74 -11.59 -11.41
N THR A 172 9.54 -11.32 -12.70
CA THR A 172 10.45 -11.78 -13.77
C THR A 172 11.32 -10.64 -14.31
N LEU A 173 11.93 -9.86 -13.41
CA LEU A 173 12.80 -8.72 -13.76
C LEU A 173 14.15 -9.15 -14.36
N ALA A 174 14.56 -10.40 -14.17
CA ALA A 174 15.87 -10.92 -14.58
C ALA A 174 16.02 -11.05 -16.11
N ASP A 175 14.92 -11.31 -16.83
CA ASP A 175 14.93 -11.55 -18.28
C ASP A 175 14.68 -10.26 -19.08
N ALA A 176 14.24 -9.19 -18.41
CA ALA A 176 13.78 -7.94 -19.02
C ALA A 176 14.90 -7.03 -19.56
N GLY A 177 16.16 -7.47 -19.55
CA GLY A 177 17.28 -6.72 -20.10
C GLY A 177 18.16 -6.09 -19.03
N LYS A 178 19.26 -6.79 -18.76
CA LYS A 178 20.44 -6.41 -17.97
C LYS A 178 20.20 -6.28 -16.46
N LYS A 179 20.84 -7.22 -15.74
CA LYS A 179 21.31 -7.10 -14.34
C LYS A 179 21.93 -5.75 -13.96
N GLN A 180 22.22 -4.86 -14.93
CA GLN A 180 22.89 -3.58 -14.76
C GLN A 180 21.99 -2.49 -14.14
N SER A 181 20.71 -2.35 -14.52
CA SER A 181 19.91 -1.18 -14.10
C SER A 181 19.56 -1.15 -12.60
N LEU A 182 19.21 -2.30 -12.02
CA LEU A 182 18.95 -2.42 -10.58
C LEU A 182 20.23 -2.58 -9.75
N CYS A 183 21.31 -3.10 -10.33
CA CYS A 183 22.58 -3.28 -9.62
C CYS A 183 23.44 -2.00 -9.63
N ASP A 184 23.38 -1.19 -10.69
CA ASP A 184 24.08 0.11 -10.75
C ASP A 184 23.41 1.15 -9.83
N SER A 185 22.08 1.07 -9.66
CA SER A 185 21.32 1.90 -8.72
C SER A 185 21.38 1.39 -7.27
N TYR A 186 22.09 0.29 -7.01
CA TYR A 186 22.16 -0.32 -5.70
C TYR A 186 23.02 0.55 -4.78
N SER A 187 22.37 1.43 -4.03
CA SER A 187 22.99 2.11 -2.92
C SER A 187 22.98 1.14 -1.73
N GLY A 188 24.13 0.88 -1.13
CA GLY A 188 24.34 -0.17 -0.11
C GLY A 188 23.51 -0.05 1.18
N HIS A 189 22.53 0.85 1.23
CA HIS A 189 21.57 1.03 2.32
C HIS A 189 20.29 0.18 2.18
N ILE A 190 20.13 -0.55 1.07
CA ILE A 190 18.89 -1.31 0.78
C ILE A 190 19.15 -2.82 0.70
N CYS A 191 18.36 -3.59 1.45
CA CYS A 191 18.20 -5.03 1.29
C CYS A 191 17.20 -5.31 0.15
N LEU A 192 17.69 -5.86 -0.97
CA LEU A 192 16.85 -6.37 -2.06
C LEU A 192 16.71 -7.89 -1.91
N SER A 193 15.49 -8.38 -1.70
CA SER A 193 15.18 -9.80 -1.87
C SER A 193 14.82 -10.06 -3.33
N ARG A 194 15.54 -11.02 -3.92
CA ARG A 194 15.28 -11.55 -5.26
C ARG A 194 15.21 -13.08 -5.15
N LYS A 195 14.06 -13.66 -5.49
CA LYS A 195 13.88 -15.10 -5.75
C LYS A 195 12.94 -15.29 -6.91
#